data_AF-A0A6G9QHL0-F1
#
_entry.id   AF-A0A6G9QHL0-F1
#
_cell.length_a   1.000
_cell.length_b   1.000
_cell.length_c   1.000
_cell.angle_alpha   90.00
_cell.angle_beta   90.00
_cell.angle_gamma   90.00
#
_symmetry.space_group_name_H-M   'P 1'
#
loop_
_entity.id
_entity.type
_entity.pdbx_description
1 polymer ?
#
loop_
_entity_poly.entity_id
_entity_poly.type
_entity_poly.pdbx_seq_one_letter_code
_entity_poly.pdbx_strand_id
1 'polypeptide(L)'
;MGLADLKKNASSCKASFSGQMSVEDFIDAASLYALGQTHEFANSTNVVDFLSRRDEQQTRTSKPTKGKKDVNTKPFKRATFTLSEQAINQLAENSQASQLAKSKLIRHLIAEHNLLSIEQKQQLYKKFEQETQQIADHKLRQQALKFQ
;
A
#
# COMPACT_ATOMS: atom_id res chain seq x y z
N MET A 1 -3.30 22.00 8.40
CA MET A 1 -3.30 21.31 9.70
C MET A 1 -2.83 22.33 10.72
N GLY A 2 -3.69 22.71 11.68
CA GLY A 2 -3.38 23.76 12.65
C GLY A 2 -2.46 23.23 13.77
N LEU A 3 -1.68 24.12 14.39
CA LEU A 3 -0.76 23.77 15.49
C LEU A 3 -1.44 23.07 16.69
N ALA A 4 -2.77 23.13 16.79
CA ALA A 4 -3.56 22.43 17.80
C ALA A 4 -3.54 20.89 17.66
N ASP A 5 -3.31 20.36 16.45
CA ASP A 5 -3.37 18.91 16.20
C ASP A 5 -2.08 18.18 16.62
N LEU A 6 -0.96 18.90 16.81
CA LEU A 6 0.35 18.29 17.11
C LEU A 6 0.56 17.96 18.60
N LYS A 7 -0.31 18.38 19.51
CA LYS A 7 -0.05 18.32 20.96
C LYS A 7 -0.30 16.95 21.63
N LYS A 8 -0.88 15.97 20.93
CA LYS A 8 -1.33 14.72 21.58
C LYS A 8 -0.40 13.51 21.44
N ASN A 9 0.70 13.63 20.69
CA ASN A 9 1.65 12.52 20.44
C ASN A 9 3.07 12.77 20.99
N ALA A 10 3.23 13.75 21.90
CA ALA A 10 4.48 13.92 22.63
C ALA A 10 4.67 12.72 23.57
N SER A 11 5.36 11.70 23.05
CA SER A 11 5.73 10.51 23.81
C SER A 11 6.57 10.96 25.00
N SER A 12 6.13 10.67 26.22
CA SER A 12 6.90 10.93 27.43
C SER A 12 8.18 10.09 27.36
N CYS A 13 9.30 10.71 27.00
CA CYS A 13 10.61 10.10 27.13
C CYS A 13 10.88 9.93 28.64
N LYS A 14 10.77 8.69 29.12
CA LYS A 14 11.19 8.31 30.46
C LYS A 14 12.67 8.69 30.60
N ALA A 15 12.99 9.42 31.66
CA ALA A 15 14.34 9.80 32.03
C ALA A 15 15.22 8.55 32.20
N SER A 16 15.96 8.20 31.15
CA SER A 16 17.09 7.27 31.21
C SER A 16 18.31 8.00 30.68
N PHE A 17 18.63 9.12 31.33
CA PHE A 17 19.95 9.75 31.26
C PHE A 17 20.65 9.51 32.60
N SER A 18 20.99 8.24 32.86
CA SER A 18 21.91 7.90 33.93
C SER A 18 23.32 7.84 33.35
N GLY A 19 24.09 8.90 33.60
CA GLY A 19 25.49 9.00 33.21
C GLY A 19 25.85 10.45 32.93
N GLN A 20 26.17 11.20 33.98
CA GLN A 20 26.90 12.46 33.78
C GLN A 20 28.24 12.09 33.16
N MET A 21 28.41 12.37 31.87
CA MET A 21 29.67 12.17 31.15
C MET A 21 30.73 13.10 31.75
N SER A 22 31.95 12.59 32.01
CA SER A 22 33.03 13.45 32.50
C SER A 22 33.46 14.45 31.41
N VAL A 23 34.11 15.54 31.83
CA VAL A 23 34.66 16.53 30.89
C VAL A 23 35.70 15.89 29.99
N GLU A 24 36.53 14.99 30.52
CA GLU A 24 37.54 14.23 29.79
C GLU A 24 36.90 13.33 28.72
N ASP A 25 35.83 12.61 29.07
CA ASP A 25 35.08 11.76 28.12
C ASP A 25 34.49 12.60 26.96
N PHE A 26 34.08 13.85 27.24
CA PHE A 26 33.59 14.78 26.22
C PHE A 26 34.68 15.26 25.28
N ILE A 27 35.86 15.58 25.82
CA ILE A 27 37.01 16.04 25.04
C ILE A 27 37.48 14.93 24.09
N ASP A 28 37.54 13.68 24.58
CA ASP A 28 37.96 12.54 23.76
C ASP A 28 36.93 12.23 22.66
N ALA A 29 35.64 12.22 23.01
CA ALA A 29 34.56 12.00 22.04
C ALA A 29 34.53 13.10 20.95
N ALA A 30 34.72 14.37 21.33
CA ALA A 30 34.79 15.48 20.38
C ALA A 30 36.00 15.38 19.44
N SER A 31 37.15 14.93 19.96
CA SER A 31 38.37 14.74 19.17
C SER A 31 38.19 13.63 18.13
N LEU A 32 37.59 12.50 18.53
CA LEU A 32 37.26 11.40 17.60
C LEU A 32 36.26 11.84 16.52
N TYR A 33 35.27 12.64 16.89
CA TYR A 33 34.30 13.20 15.95
C TYR A 33 34.95 14.13 14.93
N ALA A 34 35.86 15.01 15.36
CA ALA A 34 36.61 15.89 14.46
C ALA A 34 37.47 15.11 13.45
N LEU A 35 37.94 13.92 13.84
CA LEU A 35 38.66 12.97 12.98
C LEU A 35 37.73 12.11 12.11
N GLY A 36 36.41 12.25 12.26
CA GLY A 36 35.40 11.49 11.52
C GLY A 36 35.22 10.04 12.00
N GLN A 37 35.70 9.69 13.19
CA GLN A 37 35.47 8.38 13.80
C GLN A 37 34.20 8.40 14.65
N THR A 38 33.28 7.48 14.39
CA THR A 38 32.07 7.29 15.21
C THR A 38 32.43 6.45 16.43
N HIS A 39 32.35 7.05 17.62
CA HIS A 39 32.49 6.31 18.86
C HIS A 39 31.16 5.59 19.12
N GLU A 40 31.12 4.29 18.84
CA GLU A 40 29.98 3.43 19.12
C GLU A 40 29.82 3.30 20.65
N PHE A 41 29.05 4.19 21.26
CA PHE A 41 28.63 4.00 22.64
C PHE A 41 27.79 2.73 22.71
N ALA A 42 28.38 1.65 23.22
CA ALA A 42 27.76 0.34 23.28
C ALA A 42 26.45 0.29 24.08
N ASN A 43 26.01 1.37 24.77
CA ASN A 43 24.77 1.38 25.53
C ASN A 43 24.12 2.79 25.66
N SER A 44 23.90 3.54 24.58
CA SER A 44 23.04 4.75 24.63
C SER A 44 21.94 4.73 23.56
N THR A 45 20.79 4.18 23.93
CA THR A 45 19.65 3.91 23.04
C THR A 45 18.83 5.13 22.61
N ASN A 46 19.28 6.38 22.79
CA ASN A 46 18.45 7.55 22.45
C ASN A 46 19.23 8.78 21.94
N VAL A 47 20.16 8.59 21.01
CA VAL A 47 20.57 9.70 20.14
C VAL A 47 19.74 9.58 18.86
N VAL A 48 18.75 10.46 18.70
CA VAL A 48 18.08 10.65 17.42
C VAL A 48 19.04 11.35 16.48
N ASP A 49 19.83 10.56 15.76
CA ASP A 49 20.62 11.07 14.65
C ASP A 49 19.67 11.56 13.53
N PHE A 50 19.50 12.88 13.44
CA PHE A 50 18.67 13.53 12.43
C PHE A 50 19.24 13.40 11.01
N LEU A 51 20.53 13.08 10.87
CA LEU A 51 21.14 12.77 9.56
C LEU A 51 20.88 11.31 9.18
N SER A 52 20.99 10.36 10.11
CA SER A 52 20.60 8.95 9.87
C SER A 52 19.10 8.77 9.58
N ARG A 53 18.22 9.63 10.12
CA ARG A 53 16.77 9.53 9.86
C ARG A 53 16.38 9.83 8.41
N ARG A 54 17.25 10.46 7.63
CA ARG A 54 17.02 10.65 6.19
C ARG A 54 17.21 9.33 5.42
N ASP A 55 18.01 8.42 5.96
CA ASP A 55 18.31 7.12 5.36
C ASP A 55 17.48 5.95 5.96
N GLU A 56 16.95 6.08 7.19
CA GLU A 56 16.32 4.93 7.89
C GLU A 56 14.77 4.87 7.91
N GLN A 57 14.04 5.85 7.37
CA GLN A 57 12.56 5.73 7.24
C GLN A 57 12.07 5.09 5.94
N GLN A 58 12.88 4.26 5.29
CA GLN A 58 12.39 3.37 4.24
C GLN A 58 13.00 1.96 4.28
N THR A 59 13.17 1.38 5.47
CA THR A 59 13.52 -0.05 5.63
C THR A 59 12.61 -0.75 6.64
N ARG A 60 11.30 -0.72 6.40
CA ARG A 60 10.38 -1.78 6.87
C ARG A 60 9.38 -2.19 5.80
N THR A 61 9.90 -2.59 4.63
CA THR A 61 9.39 -3.72 3.85
C THR A 61 10.53 -4.25 2.96
N SER A 62 10.87 -5.53 3.12
CA SER A 62 11.75 -6.36 2.26
C SER A 62 13.20 -5.89 2.00
N LYS A 63 14.17 -6.72 2.40
CA LYS A 63 15.55 -6.72 1.89
C LYS A 63 15.55 -6.62 0.34
N PRO A 64 16.20 -5.62 -0.28
CA PRO A 64 16.63 -5.75 -1.65
C PRO A 64 17.96 -6.51 -1.61
N THR A 65 17.90 -7.80 -1.87
CA THR A 65 19.06 -8.49 -2.44
C THR A 65 19.53 -7.66 -3.63
N LYS A 66 20.79 -7.24 -3.62
CA LYS A 66 21.47 -6.65 -4.78
C LYS A 66 21.46 -7.69 -5.91
N GLY A 67 20.37 -7.70 -6.66
CA GLY A 67 20.09 -8.70 -7.68
C GLY A 67 19.19 -8.03 -8.70
N LYS A 68 19.81 -7.66 -9.83
CA LYS A 68 19.20 -7.24 -11.10
C LYS A 68 18.22 -6.06 -10.96
N LYS A 69 18.58 -4.93 -11.55
CA LYS A 69 17.66 -3.81 -11.75
C LYS A 69 16.55 -4.28 -12.69
N ASP A 70 15.51 -4.87 -12.12
CA ASP A 70 14.37 -5.37 -12.86
C ASP A 70 13.64 -4.22 -13.53
N VAL A 71 13.29 -4.48 -14.79
CA VAL A 71 12.70 -3.56 -15.74
C VAL A 71 11.44 -2.94 -15.14
N ASN A 72 11.45 -1.62 -14.94
CA ASN A 72 10.28 -0.76 -14.72
C ASN A 72 9.65 -0.80 -13.31
N THR A 73 10.39 -0.35 -12.30
CA THR A 73 9.91 -0.10 -10.92
C THR A 73 9.04 1.17 -10.81
N LYS A 74 8.08 1.36 -11.72
CA LYS A 74 7.11 2.45 -11.56
C LYS A 74 6.15 2.09 -10.43
N PRO A 75 5.79 3.05 -9.55
CA PRO A 75 4.81 2.80 -8.50
C PRO A 75 3.46 2.38 -9.12
N PHE A 76 2.75 1.49 -8.44
CA PHE A 76 1.41 1.09 -8.87
C PHE A 76 0.48 2.31 -8.93
N LYS A 77 -0.19 2.48 -10.07
CA LYS A 77 -1.22 3.50 -10.22
C LYS A 77 -2.48 3.06 -9.46
N ARG A 78 -3.06 3.98 -8.69
CA ARG A 78 -4.34 3.77 -8.00
C ARG A 78 -5.48 4.07 -8.97
N ALA A 79 -6.51 3.22 -8.98
CA ALA A 79 -7.74 3.42 -9.76
C ALA A 79 -8.95 3.13 -8.87
N THR A 80 -10.01 3.92 -9.04
CA THR A 80 -11.31 3.74 -8.39
C THR A 80 -12.35 3.42 -9.44
N PHE A 81 -13.11 2.35 -9.26
CA PHE A 81 -14.16 1.92 -10.19
C PHE A 81 -15.52 1.98 -9.49
N THR A 82 -16.54 2.44 -10.20
CA THR A 82 -17.92 2.39 -9.73
C THR A 82 -18.53 1.05 -10.14
N LEU A 83 -19.09 0.32 -9.18
CA LEU A 83 -19.73 -0.98 -9.38
C LEU A 83 -21.15 -0.94 -8.84
N SER A 84 -22.05 -1.76 -9.39
CA SER A 84 -23.38 -1.95 -8.80
C SER A 84 -23.28 -2.68 -7.46
N GLU A 85 -24.27 -2.49 -6.58
CA GLU A 85 -24.33 -3.21 -5.30
C GLU A 85 -24.32 -4.74 -5.49
N GLN A 86 -25.05 -5.22 -6.50
CA GLN A 86 -25.06 -6.65 -6.86
C GLN A 86 -23.66 -7.15 -7.21
N ALA A 87 -22.90 -6.40 -8.01
CA ALA A 87 -21.54 -6.78 -8.38
C ALA A 87 -20.58 -6.75 -7.18
N ILE A 88 -20.76 -5.80 -6.25
CA ILE A 88 -19.97 -5.73 -5.01
C ILE A 88 -20.24 -6.96 -4.14
N ASN A 89 -21.50 -7.40 -4.03
CA ASN A 89 -21.89 -8.58 -3.28
C ASN A 89 -21.33 -9.86 -3.91
N GLN A 90 -21.50 -10.05 -5.22
CA GLN A 90 -20.92 -11.19 -5.94
C GLN A 90 -19.39 -11.25 -5.80
N LEU A 91 -18.72 -10.10 -5.89
CA LEU A 91 -17.26 -10.04 -5.68
C LEU A 91 -16.87 -10.40 -4.24
N ALA A 92 -17.69 -10.02 -3.26
CA ALA A 92 -17.48 -10.38 -1.86
C ALA A 92 -17.69 -11.88 -1.62
N GLU A 93 -18.77 -12.46 -2.15
CA GLU A 93 -19.04 -13.90 -2.07
C GLU A 93 -17.91 -14.72 -2.70
N ASN A 94 -17.47 -14.36 -3.91
CA ASN A 94 -16.35 -15.01 -4.58
C ASN A 94 -15.04 -14.88 -3.78
N SER A 95 -14.82 -13.74 -3.13
CA SER A 95 -13.66 -13.51 -2.26
C SER A 95 -13.68 -14.41 -1.03
N GLN A 96 -14.84 -14.58 -0.38
CA GLN A 96 -15.00 -15.48 0.76
C GLN A 96 -14.84 -16.96 0.34
N ALA A 97 -15.46 -17.36 -0.77
CA ALA A 97 -15.41 -18.74 -1.27
C ALA A 97 -14.00 -19.17 -1.70
N SER A 98 -13.26 -18.28 -2.36
CA SER A 98 -11.89 -18.56 -2.84
C SER A 98 -10.79 -18.26 -1.80
N GLN A 99 -11.14 -17.63 -0.68
CA GLN A 99 -10.19 -17.11 0.31
C GLN A 99 -9.15 -16.12 -0.29
N LEU A 100 -9.46 -15.53 -1.46
CA LEU A 100 -8.62 -14.53 -2.10
C LEU A 100 -9.15 -13.13 -1.83
N ALA A 101 -8.25 -12.18 -1.61
CA ALA A 101 -8.64 -10.77 -1.49
C ALA A 101 -9.31 -10.26 -2.78
N LYS A 102 -10.35 -9.43 -2.65
CA LYS A 102 -11.09 -8.82 -3.78
C LYS A 102 -10.18 -8.23 -4.87
N SER A 103 -9.16 -7.46 -4.47
CA SER A 103 -8.22 -6.85 -5.43
C SER A 103 -7.35 -7.87 -6.17
N LYS A 104 -7.02 -9.00 -5.54
CA LYS A 104 -6.27 -10.09 -6.17
C LYS A 104 -7.14 -10.83 -7.17
N LEU A 105 -8.41 -11.07 -6.84
CA LEU A 105 -9.36 -11.70 -7.75
C LEU A 105 -9.55 -10.86 -9.03
N ILE A 106 -9.74 -9.53 -8.90
CA ILE A 106 -9.83 -8.63 -10.05
C ILE A 106 -8.58 -8.74 -10.93
N ARG A 107 -7.37 -8.75 -10.34
CA ARG A 107 -6.13 -8.90 -11.11
C ARG A 107 -6.06 -10.24 -11.85
N HIS A 108 -6.50 -11.34 -11.23
CA HIS A 108 -6.56 -12.64 -11.89
C HIS A 108 -7.57 -12.64 -13.03
N LEU A 109 -8.78 -12.12 -12.84
CA LEU A 109 -9.77 -12.02 -13.91
C LEU A 109 -9.25 -11.23 -15.11
N ILE A 110 -8.51 -10.14 -14.88
CA ILE A 110 -7.86 -9.37 -15.94
C ILE A 110 -6.75 -10.19 -16.63
N ALA A 111 -5.92 -10.91 -15.86
CA ALA A 111 -4.86 -11.74 -16.42
C ALA A 111 -5.44 -12.87 -17.28
N GLU A 112 -6.43 -13.61 -16.77
CA GLU A 112 -7.13 -14.66 -17.51
C GLU A 112 -7.75 -14.10 -18.79
N HIS A 113 -8.44 -12.96 -18.69
CA HIS A 113 -8.99 -12.28 -19.87
C HIS A 113 -7.90 -12.00 -20.92
N ASN A 114 -6.70 -11.60 -20.51
CA ASN A 114 -5.62 -11.31 -21.47
C ASN A 114 -5.11 -12.58 -22.18
N LEU A 115 -5.16 -13.74 -21.51
CA LEU A 115 -4.73 -15.03 -22.07
C LEU A 115 -5.70 -15.60 -23.11
N LEU A 116 -6.99 -15.21 -23.09
CA LEU A 116 -7.97 -15.68 -24.08
C LEU A 116 -7.60 -15.30 -25.52
N SER A 117 -7.97 -16.17 -26.47
CA SER A 117 -7.81 -15.89 -27.90
C SER A 117 -8.68 -14.71 -28.34
N ILE A 118 -8.32 -14.07 -29.45
CA ILE A 118 -9.09 -12.94 -29.99
C ILE A 118 -10.54 -13.37 -30.31
N GLU A 119 -10.72 -14.56 -30.87
CA GLU A 119 -12.05 -15.09 -31.17
C GLU A 119 -12.88 -15.34 -29.90
N GLN A 120 -12.27 -15.93 -28.86
CA GLN A 120 -12.94 -16.13 -27.57
C GLN A 120 -13.36 -14.80 -26.95
N LYS A 121 -12.48 -13.78 -27.00
CA LYS A 121 -12.80 -12.43 -26.54
C LYS A 121 -13.99 -11.84 -27.29
N GLN A 122 -14.02 -11.99 -28.62
CA GLN A 122 -15.13 -11.50 -29.44
C GLN A 122 -16.46 -12.17 -29.10
N GLN A 123 -16.47 -13.50 -28.91
CA GLN A 123 -17.68 -14.22 -28.50
C GLN A 123 -18.15 -13.76 -27.12
N LEU A 124 -17.21 -13.56 -26.20
CA LEU A 124 -17.48 -13.08 -24.84
C LEU A 124 -18.10 -11.68 -24.87
N TYR A 125 -17.57 -10.76 -25.68
CA TYR A 125 -18.13 -9.42 -25.85
C TYR A 125 -19.53 -9.43 -26.48
N LYS A 126 -19.76 -10.26 -27.49
CA LYS A 126 -21.11 -10.44 -28.07
C LYS A 126 -22.11 -10.93 -27.02
N LYS A 127 -21.68 -11.84 -26.12
CA LYS A 127 -22.53 -12.31 -25.02
C LYS A 127 -22.89 -11.19 -24.05
N PHE A 128 -21.93 -10.32 -23.72
CA PHE A 128 -22.19 -9.16 -22.86
C PHE A 128 -23.16 -8.15 -23.49
N GLU A 129 -23.05 -7.89 -24.79
CA GLU A 129 -24.00 -7.02 -25.50
C GLU A 129 -25.42 -7.60 -25.45
N GLN A 130 -25.57 -8.90 -25.67
CA GLN A 130 -26.87 -9.57 -25.58
C GLN A 130 -27.48 -9.51 -24.19
N GLU A 131 -26.67 -9.68 -23.13
CA GLU A 131 -27.15 -9.61 -21.75
C GLU A 131 -27.65 -8.20 -21.40
N THR A 132 -26.93 -7.17 -21.81
CA THR A 132 -27.37 -5.78 -21.57
C THR A 132 -28.65 -5.43 -22.32
N GLN A 133 -28.82 -5.92 -23.55
CA GLN A 133 -30.05 -5.78 -24.33
C GLN A 133 -31.23 -6.50 -23.65
N GLN A 134 -31.05 -7.75 -23.22
CA GLN A 134 -32.10 -8.50 -22.52
C GLN A 134 -32.53 -7.82 -21.22
N ILE A 135 -31.60 -7.26 -20.45
CA ILE A 135 -31.92 -6.51 -19.22
C ILE A 135 -32.72 -5.24 -19.56
N ALA A 136 -32.35 -4.53 -20.63
CA ALA A 136 -33.06 -3.33 -21.06
C ALA A 136 -34.49 -3.66 -21.53
N ASP A 137 -34.64 -4.69 -22.35
CA ASP A 137 -35.93 -5.15 -22.87
C ASP A 137 -36.85 -5.64 -21.75
N HIS A 138 -36.31 -6.42 -20.80
CA HIS A 138 -37.06 -6.87 -19.64
C HIS A 138 -37.53 -5.69 -18.77
N LYS A 139 -36.69 -4.68 -18.56
CA LYS A 139 -37.08 -3.46 -17.84
C LYS A 139 -38.18 -2.69 -18.58
N LEU A 140 -38.11 -2.57 -19.90
CA LEU A 140 -39.11 -1.89 -20.72
C LEU A 140 -40.47 -2.58 -20.64
N ARG A 141 -40.49 -3.92 -20.74
CA ARG A 141 -41.70 -4.74 -20.60
C ARG A 141 -42.35 -4.58 -19.22
N GLN A 142 -41.54 -4.56 -18.16
CA GLN A 142 -42.03 -4.36 -16.79
C GLN A 142 -42.60 -2.96 -16.57
N GLN A 143 -42.11 -1.93 -17.28
CA GLN A 143 -42.72 -0.60 -17.24
C GLN A 143 -44.05 -0.57 -17.98
N ALA A 144 -44.14 -1.16 -19.17
CA ALA A 144 -45.38 -1.20 -19.95
C ALA A 144 -46.54 -1.86 -19.17
N LEU A 145 -46.26 -2.94 -18.43
CA LEU A 145 -47.25 -3.63 -17.59
C LEU A 145 -47.69 -2.83 -16.35
N LYS A 146 -46.92 -1.82 -15.91
CA LYS A 146 -47.29 -0.96 -14.77
C LYS A 146 -48.24 0.17 -15.15
N PHE A 147 -48.43 0.42 -16.45
CA PHE A 147 -49.32 1.47 -16.96
C PHE A 147 -50.65 0.92 -17.51
N GLN A 148 -50.91 -0.38 -17.32
CA GLN A 148 -52.15 -1.05 -17.67
C GLN A 148 -52.89 -1.49 -16.40
#